data_AF-A0A6I3CQT0-F1
#
_entry.id   AF-A0A6I3CQT0-F1
#
_cell.length_a   1.000
_cell.length_b   1.000
_cell.length_c   1.000
_cell.angle_alpha   90.00
_cell.angle_beta   90.00
_cell.angle_gamma   90.00
#
_symmetry.space_group_name_H-M   'P 1'
#
loop_
_entity.id
_entity.type
_entity.pdbx_description
1 polymer ?
#
loop_
_entity_poly.entity_id
_entity_poly.type
_entity_poly.pdbx_seq_one_letter_code
_entity_poly.pdbx_strand_id
1 'polypeptide(L)' 'MKADIHPAYAETTVSCTCGSTFVTRSTAKNGSIHADVCSQCHPFYTGKQKILDTGGRVAKFETRYGKAADKSADK' A
#
# COMPACT_ATOMS: atom_id res chain seq x y z
N MET A 1 17.66 -28.27 -10.43
CA MET A 1 16.77 -29.07 -11.31
C MET A 1 17.29 -30.48 -11.40
N LYS A 2 16.54 -31.44 -10.88
CA LYS A 2 16.64 -32.84 -11.32
C LYS A 2 15.56 -33.02 -12.39
N ALA A 3 15.87 -33.79 -13.44
CA ALA A 3 14.90 -34.11 -14.48
C ALA A 3 13.62 -34.71 -13.86
N ASP A 4 12.47 -34.33 -14.40
CA ASP A 4 11.13 -34.91 -14.15
C ASP A 4 10.49 -34.77 -12.75
N ILE A 5 11.17 -34.17 -11.76
CA ILE A 5 10.58 -33.92 -10.42
C ILE A 5 10.29 -32.45 -10.12
N HIS A 6 10.62 -31.54 -11.05
CA HIS A 6 10.42 -30.11 -10.87
C HIS A 6 9.22 -29.62 -11.72
N PRO A 7 8.37 -28.75 -11.18
CA PRO A 7 7.26 -28.17 -11.94
C PRO A 7 7.77 -27.29 -13.07
N ALA A 8 6.96 -27.16 -14.12
CA ALA A 8 7.27 -26.29 -15.26
C ALA A 8 7.47 -24.84 -14.78
N TYR A 9 8.62 -24.27 -15.14
CA TYR A 9 9.03 -22.93 -14.76
C TYR A 9 9.06 -22.06 -16.03
N ALA A 10 8.15 -21.09 -16.10
CA ALA A 10 7.94 -20.27 -17.29
C ALA A 10 7.99 -18.78 -16.94
N GLU A 11 8.22 -17.95 -17.95
CA GLU A 11 8.10 -16.50 -17.81
C GLU A 11 6.62 -16.12 -17.64
N THR A 12 6.37 -15.17 -16.74
CA THR A 12 5.02 -14.79 -16.31
C THR A 12 4.97 -13.29 -16.12
N THR A 13 3.92 -12.65 -16.65
CA THR A 13 3.71 -11.21 -16.46
C THR A 13 2.82 -11.00 -15.25
N VAL A 14 3.32 -10.29 -14.24
CA VAL A 14 2.52 -9.89 -13.08
C VAL A 14 1.98 -8.50 -13.32
N SER A 15 0.66 -8.34 -13.20
CA SER A 15 -0.01 -7.05 -13.28
C SER A 15 -0.70 -6.75 -11.95
N CYS A 16 -0.53 -5.54 -11.45
CA CYS A 16 -1.17 -5.10 -10.22
C CYS A 16 -2.28 -4.09 -10.48
N THR A 17 -3.26 -4.05 -9.58
CA THR A 17 -4.35 -3.05 -9.55
C THR A 17 -3.83 -1.60 -9.53
N CYS A 18 -2.59 -1.41 -9.08
CA CYS A 18 -1.87 -0.13 -9.09
C CYS A 18 -1.39 0.31 -10.48
N GLY A 19 -1.57 -0.51 -11.52
CA GLY A 19 -1.08 -0.29 -12.88
C GLY A 19 0.38 -0.71 -13.10
N SER A 20 1.08 -1.18 -12.07
CA SER A 20 2.44 -1.69 -12.22
C SER A 20 2.44 -3.08 -12.85
N THR A 21 3.35 -3.28 -13.81
CA THR A 21 3.57 -4.57 -14.47
C THR A 21 5.03 -4.94 -14.39
N PHE A 22 5.33 -6.18 -13.99
CA PHE A 22 6.69 -6.69 -13.94
C PHE A 22 6.76 -8.14 -14.45
N VAL A 23 7.87 -8.47 -15.10
CA VAL A 23 8.10 -9.80 -15.68
C VAL A 23 8.93 -10.62 -14.70
N THR A 24 8.39 -11.77 -14.29
CA THR A 24 9.04 -12.70 -13.36
C THR A 24 8.85 -14.13 -13.84
N ARG A 25 9.74 -15.05 -13.48
CA ARG A 25 9.54 -16.47 -13.74
C ARG A 25 8.74 -17.13 -12.62
N SER A 26 7.70 -17.87 -12.99
CA SER A 26 6.78 -18.53 -12.06
C SER A 26 6.40 -19.92 -12.55
N THR A 27 5.77 -20.70 -11.68
CA THR A 27 5.14 -21.99 -12.01
C THR A 27 3.66 -21.84 -12.39
N ALA A 28 3.17 -20.60 -12.47
CA ALA A 28 1.81 -20.31 -12.89
C ALA A 28 1.57 -20.78 -14.33
N LYS A 29 0.68 -21.76 -14.51
CA LYS A 29 0.35 -22.35 -15.82
C LYS A 29 -0.19 -21.33 -16.83
N ASN A 30 -0.74 -20.23 -16.34
CA ASN A 30 -1.50 -19.27 -17.13
C ASN A 30 -0.65 -18.13 -17.69
N GLY A 31 0.66 -18.07 -17.39
CA GLY A 31 1.58 -17.05 -17.92
C GLY A 31 1.28 -15.59 -17.49
N SER A 32 0.20 -15.37 -16.76
CA SER A 32 -0.16 -14.09 -16.13
C SER A 32 -0.54 -14.27 -14.67
N ILE A 33 -0.19 -13.27 -13.86
CA ILE A 33 -0.61 -13.18 -12.45
C ILE A 33 -1.23 -11.79 -12.26
N HIS A 34 -2.44 -11.76 -11.71
CA HIS A 34 -3.08 -10.54 -11.25
C HIS A 34 -2.88 -10.44 -9.74
N ALA A 35 -2.17 -9.41 -9.29
CA ALA A 35 -1.84 -9.19 -7.89
C ALA A 35 -2.56 -7.95 -7.34
N ASP A 36 -3.21 -8.08 -6.19
CA ASP A 36 -3.88 -6.92 -5.56
C ASP A 36 -2.90 -5.93 -4.93
N VAL A 37 -1.70 -6.39 -4.56
CA VAL A 37 -0.70 -5.57 -3.88
C VAL A 37 0.67 -5.71 -4.52
N CYS A 38 1.20 -4.59 -5.01
CA CYS A 38 2.56 -4.43 -5.53
C CYS A 38 3.47 -3.82 -4.46
N SER A 39 4.80 -3.91 -4.64
CA SER A 39 5.76 -3.20 -3.79
C SER A 39 5.53 -1.69 -3.77
N GLN A 40 4.95 -1.13 -4.83
CA GLN A 40 4.59 0.29 -4.89
C GLN A 40 3.30 0.64 -4.12
N CYS A 41 2.47 -0.35 -3.76
CA CYS A 41 1.22 -0.13 -3.04
C CYS A 41 1.19 -0.68 -1.63
N HIS A 42 2.14 -1.53 -1.24
CA HIS A 42 2.14 -2.04 0.13
C HIS A 42 2.38 -0.87 1.11
N PRO A 43 1.54 -0.69 2.15
CA PRO A 43 1.67 0.41 3.12
C PRO A 43 3.06 0.50 3.77
N PHE A 44 3.74 -0.64 3.88
CA PHE A 44 5.12 -0.73 4.36
C PHE A 44 6.11 0.05 3.47
N TYR A 45 6.00 -0.07 2.15
CA TYR A 45 6.93 0.57 1.20
C TYR A 45 6.55 2.02 0.91
N THR A 46 5.26 2.37 0.99
CA THR A 46 4.79 3.74 0.75
C THR A 46 4.94 4.64 1.97
N GLY A 47 5.26 4.08 3.15
CA GLY A 47 5.44 4.82 4.41
C GLY A 47 4.14 5.48 4.93
N LYS A 48 3.05 5.36 4.19
CA LYS A 48 1.73 5.84 4.60
C LYS A 48 1.16 4.79 5.53
N GLN A 49 1.28 5.02 6.83
CA GLN A 49 0.36 4.41 7.77
C GLN A 49 -1.04 4.73 7.25
N LYS A 50 -1.90 3.72 7.13
CA LYS A 50 -3.34 3.95 7.11
C LYS A 50 -3.65 4.46 8.51
N ILE A 51 -3.37 5.75 8.75
CA ILE A 51 -3.77 6.44 9.96
C ILE A 51 -5.28 6.25 9.93
N LEU A 52 -5.77 5.34 10.78
CA LEU A 52 -7.16 5.43 11.18
C LEU A 52 -7.22 6.80 11.82
N ASP A 53 -7.77 7.75 11.06
CA ASP A 53 -8.14 9.07 11.52
C ASP A 53 -9.23 8.87 12.56
N THR A 54 -8.82 8.39 13.74
CA THR A 54 -9.57 8.53 14.96
C THR A 54 -9.42 9.99 15.30
N GLY A 55 -10.21 10.82 14.61
CA GLY A 55 -10.45 12.22 14.91
C GLY A 55 -10.88 12.31 16.37
N GLY A 56 -9.87 12.36 17.23
CA GLY A 56 -10.01 12.01 18.63
C GLY A 56 -10.46 13.19 19.46
N ARG A 57 -10.23 13.08 20.76
CA ARG A 57 -10.44 14.19 21.70
C ARG A 57 -9.62 15.43 21.33
N VAL A 58 -8.47 15.26 20.67
CA VAL A 58 -7.60 16.37 20.25
C VAL A 58 -8.27 17.22 19.16
N ALA A 59 -8.87 16.62 18.13
CA ALA A 59 -9.60 17.37 17.09
C ALA A 59 -10.86 18.08 17.64
N LYS A 60 -11.56 17.46 18.61
CA LYS A 60 -12.70 18.09 19.31
C LYS A 60 -12.28 19.25 20.22
N PHE A 61 -11.08 19.19 20.78
CA PHE A 61 -10.51 20.26 21.58
C PHE A 61 -10.06 21.42 20.69
N GLU A 62 -9.35 21.13 19.60
CA GLU A 62 -8.89 22.12 18.62
C GLU A 62 -10.06 22.87 17.97
N THR A 63 -11.16 22.18 17.62
CA THR A 63 -12.38 22.83 17.12
C THR A 63 -13.09 23.73 18.13
N ARG A 64 -12.97 23.44 19.44
CA ARG A 64 -13.60 24.25 20.51
C ARG A 64 -12.74 25.43 20.96
N TYR A 65 -11.42 25.25 21.01
CA TYR A 65 -10.50 26.21 21.64
C TYR A 65 -9.45 26.80 20.68
N GLY A 66 -9.28 26.27 19.47
CA GLY A 66 -8.34 26.80 18.49
C GLY A 66 -8.61 28.27 18.15
N LYS A 67 -9.88 28.67 18.00
CA LYS A 67 -10.28 30.07 17.77
C LYS A 67 -10.14 30.99 18.99
N ALA A 68 -10.01 30.43 20.19
CA ALA A 68 -9.83 31.20 21.43
C ALA A 68 -8.35 31.53 21.67
N ALA A 69 -7.43 30.66 21.22
CA ALA A 69 -5.99 30.88 21.32
C ALA A 69 -5.50 32.03 20.43
N ASP A 70 -6.04 32.18 19.22
CA ASP A 70 -5.68 33.28 18.29
C ASP A 70 -6.00 34.68 18.85
N LYS A 71 -7.01 34.81 19.72
CA LYS A 71 -7.39 36.11 20.32
C LYS A 71 -6.53 36.53 21.52
N SER A 72 -5.61 35.67 21.97
CA SER A 72 -4.68 35.96 23.07
C SER A 72 -3.26 36.31 22.60
N ALA A 73 -2.97 36.17 21.30
CA ALA A 73 -1.68 36.55 20.72
C ALA A 73 -1.70 37.96 20.09
N ASP A 74 -2.88 38.57 19.96
CA ASP A 74 -3.09 39.95 19.49
C ASP A 74 -3.49 40.85 20.68
N LYS A 75 -2.69 40.84 21.76
CA LYS A 75 -2.71 41.86 22.80
C LYS A 75 -1.33 42.10 23.36
#